data_AF-A0A9P1FRB1-F1
#
_entry.id   AF-A0A9P1FRB1-F1
#
_cell.length_a   1.000
_cell.length_b   1.000
_cell.length_c   1.000
_cell.angle_alpha   90.00
_cell.angle_beta   90.00
_cell.angle_gamma   90.00
#
_symmetry.space_group_name_H-M   'P 1'
#
loop_
_entity.id
_entity.type
_entity.pdbx_description
1 polymer ?
#
loop_
_entity_poly.entity_id
_entity_poly.type
_entity_poly.pdbx_seq_one_letter_code
_entity_poly.pdbx_strand_id
1 'polypeptide(L)'
;MFQICPSRFLGTWYRNAAGNAGRGGHRGHRNFIDSYVYPTHYAEQAELQKTTGGDLLHLLKGSAKKQANWFDASVSQYDAYGRPKSPYPGNPAMLLHDGYRQQAVNSTLACQSGGCNATAELSFSQEGDLQNCKLSVKVKPTDFGVNKVVEFITVNDHTVSLNCQPPSSDCSEADKLTSLFDCVFEIDVQHLLSNRSLQLSAKISDGVNKSDCAYKGNLLYAVPQVTCLVGPVPGVAMNISDVLARPVATPIKLNQKLKSRKAASRHLRVKQQ
;
A
#
# COMPACT_ATOMS: atom_id res chain seq x y z
N MET A 1 -38.48 7.75 17.08
CA MET A 1 -39.28 7.94 15.85
C MET A 1 -38.30 7.93 14.68
N PHE A 2 -38.15 6.80 13.99
CA PHE A 2 -37.26 6.68 12.84
C PHE A 2 -38.10 6.77 11.57
N GLN A 3 -37.83 7.82 10.79
CA GLN A 3 -38.52 8.11 9.55
C GLN A 3 -37.77 7.42 8.40
N ILE A 4 -38.40 6.39 7.84
CA ILE A 4 -37.89 5.62 6.71
C ILE A 4 -38.27 6.35 5.42
N CYS A 5 -37.29 6.77 4.62
CA CYS A 5 -37.52 7.26 3.26
C CYS A 5 -37.46 6.09 2.26
N PRO A 6 -38.45 5.92 1.37
CA PRO A 6 -38.39 4.95 0.28
C PRO A 6 -37.76 5.57 -0.97
N SER A 7 -36.67 4.96 -1.44
CA SER A 7 -36.02 5.33 -2.71
C SER A 7 -36.68 4.58 -3.87
N ARG A 8 -37.47 5.28 -4.69
CA ARG A 8 -37.86 4.84 -6.03
C ARG A 8 -36.89 5.43 -7.04
N PHE A 9 -36.20 4.58 -7.81
CA PHE A 9 -35.56 5.00 -9.06
C PHE A 9 -35.98 4.03 -10.18
N LEU A 10 -36.87 4.52 -11.04
CA LEU A 10 -37.12 4.03 -12.39
C LEU A 10 -36.19 4.83 -13.32
N GLY A 11 -35.46 4.15 -14.20
CA GLY A 11 -34.50 4.78 -15.10
C GLY A 11 -34.28 3.98 -16.38
N THR A 12 -35.01 4.39 -17.40
CA THR A 12 -35.21 3.83 -18.74
C THR A 12 -33.98 3.92 -19.66
N TRP A 13 -33.80 2.88 -20.48
CA TRP A 13 -33.20 2.78 -21.83
C TRP A 13 -32.38 3.95 -22.42
N TYR A 14 -31.17 3.63 -22.91
CA TYR A 14 -30.51 4.38 -23.98
C TYR A 14 -30.05 3.44 -25.10
N ARG A 15 -30.57 3.66 -26.31
CA ARG A 15 -30.09 3.09 -27.59
C ARG A 15 -28.80 3.82 -27.97
N ASN A 16 -27.81 3.10 -28.51
CA ASN A 16 -26.72 3.74 -29.25
C ASN A 16 -26.63 3.22 -30.68
N ALA A 17 -26.48 4.21 -31.56
CA ALA A 17 -26.54 4.15 -33.00
C ALA A 17 -25.28 3.53 -33.62
N ALA A 18 -25.49 2.81 -34.72
CA ALA A 18 -24.46 2.37 -35.64
C ALA A 18 -23.88 3.57 -36.41
N GLY A 19 -22.56 3.71 -36.41
CA GLY A 19 -21.84 4.79 -37.09
C GLY A 19 -20.59 4.30 -37.81
N ASN A 20 -20.77 4.05 -39.10
CA ASN A 20 -19.89 4.26 -40.26
C ASN A 20 -18.38 3.93 -40.22
N ALA A 21 -17.98 3.06 -41.15
CA ALA A 21 -16.61 2.65 -41.43
C ALA A 21 -15.93 3.62 -42.42
N GLY A 22 -14.84 4.27 -41.98
CA GLY A 22 -13.94 5.04 -42.83
C GLY A 22 -12.58 4.33 -42.97
N ARG A 23 -12.25 3.86 -44.18
CA ARG A 23 -10.93 3.33 -44.55
C ARG A 23 -9.96 4.49 -44.79
N GLY A 24 -8.92 4.60 -43.97
CA GLY A 24 -7.77 5.48 -44.21
C GLY A 24 -6.47 4.67 -44.16
N GLY A 25 -5.80 4.53 -45.31
CA GLY A 25 -4.51 3.85 -45.41
C GLY A 25 -3.36 4.72 -44.91
N HIS A 26 -2.60 4.23 -43.93
CA HIS A 26 -1.37 4.88 -43.46
C HIS A 26 -0.14 4.02 -43.79
N ARG A 27 0.84 4.70 -44.42
CA ARG A 27 2.16 4.21 -44.79
C ARG A 27 2.97 3.87 -43.53
N GLY A 28 3.70 2.75 -43.61
CA GLY A 28 4.47 2.17 -42.51
C GLY A 28 5.64 3.02 -42.05
N HIS A 29 5.61 3.39 -40.77
CA HIS A 29 6.79 3.67 -39.97
C HIS A 29 7.22 2.36 -39.27
N ARG A 30 8.44 1.90 -39.54
CA ARG A 30 9.06 0.79 -38.81
C ARG A 30 9.45 1.30 -37.42
N ASN A 31 8.60 1.04 -36.44
CA ASN A 31 8.95 1.26 -35.04
C ASN A 31 10.00 0.22 -34.61
N PHE A 32 11.12 0.71 -34.10
CA PHE A 32 12.13 -0.08 -33.42
C PHE A 32 11.50 -0.54 -32.10
N ILE A 33 11.11 -1.82 -32.03
CA ILE A 33 10.57 -2.41 -30.81
C ILE A 33 11.78 -2.70 -29.91
N ASP A 34 12.02 -1.84 -28.93
CA ASP A 34 12.90 -2.17 -27.82
C ASP A 34 12.33 -3.42 -27.14
N SER A 35 13.16 -4.46 -27.06
CA SER A 35 12.81 -5.73 -26.45
C SER A 35 12.52 -5.51 -24.97
N TYR A 36 11.25 -5.61 -24.57
CA TYR A 36 10.86 -5.60 -23.16
C TYR A 36 11.54 -6.77 -22.44
N VAL A 37 12.46 -6.45 -21.53
CA VAL A 37 13.05 -7.42 -20.62
C VAL A 37 12.06 -7.62 -19.48
N TYR A 38 11.38 -8.77 -19.47
CA TYR A 38 10.44 -9.10 -18.40
C TYR A 38 11.18 -9.23 -17.05
N PRO A 39 10.57 -8.78 -15.94
CA PRO A 39 11.11 -8.98 -14.60
C PRO A 39 11.37 -10.47 -14.29
N THR A 40 12.48 -10.78 -13.62
CA THR A 40 12.98 -12.14 -13.41
C THR A 40 12.02 -13.08 -12.68
N HIS A 41 11.08 -12.57 -11.88
CA HIS A 41 10.10 -13.39 -11.16
C HIS A 41 9.12 -14.12 -12.10
N TYR A 42 8.85 -13.59 -13.30
CA TYR A 42 8.02 -14.27 -14.30
C TYR A 42 8.74 -15.47 -14.92
N ALA A 43 10.07 -15.43 -15.04
CA ALA A 43 10.85 -16.55 -15.55
C ALA A 43 10.82 -17.74 -14.58
N GLU A 44 10.85 -17.48 -13.27
CA GLU A 44 10.77 -18.50 -12.22
C GLU A 44 9.39 -19.19 -12.21
N GLN A 45 8.30 -18.43 -12.37
CA GLN A 45 6.95 -19.00 -12.52
C GLN A 45 6.81 -19.83 -13.80
N ALA A 46 7.42 -19.40 -14.91
CA ALA A 46 7.41 -20.15 -16.16
C ALA A 46 8.16 -21.49 -16.05
N GLU A 47 9.27 -21.55 -15.31
CA GLU A 47 10.00 -22.79 -15.02
C GLU A 47 9.18 -23.73 -14.11
N LEU A 48 8.50 -23.19 -13.09
CA LEU A 48 7.61 -23.96 -12.21
C LEU A 48 6.44 -24.59 -12.98
N GLN A 49 5.87 -23.87 -13.95
CA GLN A 49 4.83 -24.39 -14.84
C GLN A 49 5.34 -25.48 -15.80
N LYS A 50 6.61 -25.45 -16.22
CA LYS A 50 7.22 -26.55 -16.99
C LYS A 50 7.31 -27.83 -16.16
N THR A 51 7.66 -27.71 -14.87
CA THR A 51 7.84 -28.88 -13.99
C THR A 51 6.54 -29.51 -13.48
N THR A 52 5.46 -28.72 -13.39
CA THR A 52 4.14 -29.20 -12.93
C THR A 52 3.28 -29.84 -14.02
N GLY A 53 3.85 -30.10 -15.21
CA GLY A 53 3.22 -30.97 -16.20
C GLY A 53 2.00 -30.35 -16.86
N GLY A 54 2.13 -29.13 -17.39
CA GLY A 54 1.19 -28.62 -18.39
C GLY A 54 1.40 -29.30 -19.74
N ASP A 55 1.07 -30.60 -19.87
CA ASP A 55 1.03 -31.28 -21.16
C ASP A 55 0.05 -30.54 -22.08
N LEU A 56 0.58 -29.99 -23.18
CA LEU A 56 -0.18 -29.23 -24.18
C LEU A 56 -1.32 -30.09 -24.77
N LEU A 57 -1.13 -31.41 -24.80
CA LEU A 57 -2.14 -32.38 -25.23
C LEU A 57 -3.32 -32.48 -24.25
N HIS A 58 -3.09 -32.20 -22.97
CA HIS A 58 -4.11 -32.17 -21.92
C HIS A 58 -4.93 -30.86 -21.92
N LEU A 59 -4.37 -29.78 -22.50
CA LEU A 59 -5.08 -28.53 -22.80
C LEU A 59 -6.02 -28.66 -24.02
N LEU A 60 -5.64 -29.47 -25.02
CA LEU A 60 -6.43 -29.68 -26.25
C LEU A 60 -7.60 -30.67 -26.08
N LYS A 61 -7.55 -31.56 -25.07
CA LYS A 61 -8.62 -32.55 -24.81
C LYS A 61 -9.85 -32.01 -24.07
N GLY A 62 -9.95 -30.70 -23.83
CA GLY A 62 -11.21 -30.02 -23.52
C GLY A 62 -11.95 -30.39 -22.22
N SER A 63 -11.45 -31.31 -21.38
CA SER A 63 -12.18 -31.78 -20.19
C SER A 63 -11.62 -31.32 -18.84
N ALA A 64 -10.45 -30.68 -18.82
CA ALA A 64 -9.95 -30.07 -17.60
C ALA A 64 -10.69 -28.76 -17.36
N LYS A 65 -11.75 -28.80 -16.55
CA LYS A 65 -12.36 -27.61 -15.94
C LYS A 65 -11.30 -26.91 -15.10
N LYS A 66 -10.48 -26.07 -15.71
CA LYS A 66 -9.58 -25.19 -14.96
C LYS A 66 -10.46 -24.24 -14.16
N GLN A 67 -10.18 -24.11 -12.87
CA GLN A 67 -10.87 -23.12 -12.04
C GLN A 67 -10.70 -21.75 -12.71
N ALA A 68 -11.75 -20.92 -12.73
CA ALA A 68 -11.75 -19.64 -13.44
C ALA A 68 -10.53 -18.75 -13.07
N ASN A 69 -9.97 -18.97 -11.88
CA ASN A 69 -8.79 -18.35 -11.29
C ASN A 69 -7.49 -18.61 -12.11
N TRP A 70 -7.45 -19.64 -12.96
CA TRP A 70 -6.34 -19.96 -13.87
C TRP A 70 -6.28 -19.01 -15.07
N PHE A 71 -7.42 -18.43 -15.49
CA PHE A 71 -7.43 -17.29 -16.41
C PHE A 71 -7.05 -16.03 -15.61
N ASP A 72 -5.84 -16.15 -15.10
CA ASP A 72 -4.87 -15.19 -14.66
C ASP A 72 -5.43 -13.85 -14.15
N ALA A 73 -5.22 -13.60 -12.87
CA ALA A 73 -5.34 -12.25 -12.31
C ALA A 73 -4.50 -11.23 -13.10
N SER A 74 -3.51 -11.66 -13.89
CA SER A 74 -2.76 -10.81 -14.83
C SER A 74 -3.62 -10.21 -15.95
N VAL A 75 -4.71 -10.85 -16.40
CA VAL A 75 -5.60 -10.27 -17.43
C VAL A 75 -6.45 -9.13 -16.86
N SER A 76 -6.64 -9.07 -15.53
CA SER A 76 -7.35 -7.95 -14.90
C SER A 76 -6.64 -6.61 -15.04
N GLN A 77 -5.32 -6.64 -15.31
CA GLN A 77 -4.48 -5.48 -15.54
C GLN A 77 -4.58 -4.96 -16.97
N TYR A 78 -5.22 -5.69 -17.88
CA TYR A 78 -5.41 -5.29 -19.26
C TYR A 78 -6.91 -5.14 -19.56
N ASP A 79 -7.27 -4.19 -20.41
CA ASP A 79 -8.64 -4.06 -20.89
C ASP A 79 -8.97 -5.15 -21.94
N ALA A 80 -10.22 -5.18 -22.42
CA ALA A 80 -10.64 -6.11 -23.46
C ALA A 80 -9.88 -5.96 -24.80
N TYR A 81 -9.04 -4.92 -24.93
CA TYR A 81 -8.20 -4.65 -26.10
C TYR A 81 -6.71 -4.97 -25.85
N GLY A 82 -6.36 -5.57 -24.70
CA GLY A 82 -4.98 -5.93 -24.37
C GLY A 82 -4.09 -4.73 -24.01
N ARG A 83 -4.67 -3.57 -23.69
CA ARG A 83 -3.91 -2.40 -23.21
C ARG A 83 -3.88 -2.40 -21.69
N PRO A 84 -2.82 -1.90 -21.03
CA PRO A 84 -2.84 -1.68 -19.59
C PRO A 84 -4.09 -0.90 -19.21
N LYS A 85 -4.88 -1.48 -18.32
CA LYS A 85 -6.14 -0.93 -17.87
C LYS A 85 -5.83 0.37 -17.15
N SER A 86 -6.34 1.47 -17.71
CA SER A 86 -6.20 2.77 -17.05
C SER A 86 -6.75 2.64 -15.62
N PRO A 87 -6.00 3.10 -14.61
CA PRO A 87 -6.52 3.07 -13.25
C PRO A 87 -7.86 3.84 -13.23
N TYR A 88 -8.85 3.26 -12.54
CA TYR A 88 -10.18 3.85 -12.47
C TYR A 88 -10.16 5.21 -11.77
N PRO A 89 -11.06 6.14 -12.11
CA PRO A 89 -11.23 7.38 -11.36
C PRO A 89 -11.40 7.08 -9.87
N GLY A 90 -10.57 7.68 -9.02
CA GLY A 90 -10.53 7.42 -7.58
C GLY A 90 -9.54 6.34 -7.12
N ASN A 91 -8.86 5.65 -8.04
CA ASN A 91 -7.76 4.76 -7.68
C ASN A 91 -6.51 5.59 -7.34
N PRO A 92 -5.89 5.42 -6.15
CA PRO A 92 -4.66 6.12 -5.80
C PRO A 92 -3.48 5.88 -6.75
N ALA A 93 -3.52 4.81 -7.54
CA ALA A 93 -2.54 4.57 -8.60
C ALA A 93 -2.56 5.65 -9.71
N MET A 94 -3.70 6.31 -9.96
CA MET A 94 -3.75 7.47 -10.86
C MET A 94 -2.88 8.61 -10.33
N LEU A 95 -3.03 8.94 -9.04
CA LEU A 95 -2.29 10.03 -8.41
C LEU A 95 -0.78 9.79 -8.47
N LEU A 96 -0.33 8.55 -8.29
CA LEU A 96 1.08 8.18 -8.47
C LEU A 96 1.59 8.45 -9.91
N HIS A 97 0.76 8.21 -10.92
CA HIS A 97 1.08 8.56 -12.30
C HIS A 97 1.14 10.06 -12.54
N ASP A 98 0.33 10.85 -11.82
CA ASP A 98 0.29 12.31 -11.89
C ASP A 98 1.42 13.00 -11.12
N GLY A 99 2.42 12.22 -10.66
CA GLY A 99 3.59 12.73 -9.96
C GLY A 99 3.42 12.87 -8.45
N TYR A 100 2.35 12.35 -7.87
CA TYR A 100 2.27 12.21 -6.42
C TYR A 100 3.26 11.13 -5.96
N ARG A 101 3.85 11.36 -4.78
CA ARG A 101 4.70 10.37 -4.09
C ARG A 101 4.06 9.96 -2.78
N GLN A 102 4.22 8.71 -2.39
CA GLN A 102 3.78 8.24 -1.09
C GLN A 102 4.73 8.77 0.01
N GLN A 103 4.18 9.38 1.04
CA GLN A 103 4.89 9.80 2.24
C GLN A 103 4.23 9.20 3.48
N ALA A 104 5.02 8.53 4.30
CA ALA A 104 4.59 8.02 5.59
C ALA A 104 5.22 8.83 6.72
N VAL A 105 4.42 9.14 7.74
CA VAL A 105 4.87 9.75 9.00
C VAL A 105 4.42 8.84 10.13
N ASN A 106 5.31 8.57 11.07
CA ASN A 106 5.04 7.75 12.25
C ASN A 106 5.34 8.54 13.53
N SER A 107 4.73 8.09 14.61
CA SER A 107 4.96 8.63 15.96
C SER A 107 4.83 7.49 16.96
N THR A 108 4.93 7.79 18.25
CA THR A 108 4.81 6.80 19.32
C THR A 108 3.88 7.32 20.39
N LEU A 109 2.89 6.50 20.74
CA LEU A 109 2.01 6.69 21.89
C LEU A 109 2.48 5.73 22.97
N ALA A 110 2.88 6.26 24.13
CA ALA A 110 3.35 5.43 25.22
C ALA A 110 2.91 5.97 26.59
N CYS A 111 2.51 5.09 27.50
CA CYS A 111 2.27 5.45 28.89
C CYS A 111 2.43 4.25 29.85
N GLN A 112 2.73 4.54 31.11
CA GLN A 112 3.28 3.58 32.07
C GLN A 112 2.26 2.95 33.04
N SER A 113 1.07 3.53 33.20
CA SER A 113 0.08 3.12 34.20
C SER A 113 -1.22 2.62 33.57
N GLY A 114 -1.97 1.76 34.26
CA GLY A 114 -3.35 1.46 33.84
C GLY A 114 -4.21 2.72 33.76
N GLY A 115 -5.17 2.75 32.85
CA GLY A 115 -6.07 3.90 32.67
C GLY A 115 -5.45 5.11 31.96
N CYS A 116 -4.15 5.07 31.65
CA CYS A 116 -3.46 6.21 31.11
C CYS A 116 -3.97 6.59 29.71
N ASN A 117 -3.97 7.90 29.45
CA ASN A 117 -4.22 8.48 28.13
C ASN A 117 -2.90 9.01 27.55
N ALA A 118 -2.45 8.42 26.46
CA ALA A 118 -1.28 8.90 25.72
C ALA A 118 -1.72 9.77 24.54
N THR A 119 -1.00 10.86 24.29
CA THR A 119 -1.23 11.76 23.15
C THR A 119 0.02 11.88 22.30
N ALA A 120 -0.15 12.05 20.99
CA ALA A 120 0.93 12.28 20.03
C ALA A 120 0.45 13.15 18.87
N GLU A 121 1.37 13.88 18.24
CA GLU A 121 1.10 14.64 17.02
C GLU A 121 1.88 14.02 15.86
N LEU A 122 1.22 13.92 14.70
CA LEU A 122 1.81 13.57 13.41
C LEU A 122 1.71 14.78 12.49
N SER A 123 2.83 15.30 12.01
CA SER A 123 2.86 16.45 11.10
C SER A 123 3.66 16.14 9.83
N PHE A 124 3.19 16.66 8.69
CA PHE A 124 3.85 16.50 7.39
C PHE A 124 4.76 17.70 7.10
N SER A 125 6.05 17.45 6.90
CA SER A 125 7.06 18.50 6.72
C SER A 125 7.15 19.09 5.31
N GLN A 126 6.74 18.35 4.28
CA GLN A 126 6.93 18.75 2.88
C GLN A 126 5.73 19.55 2.37
N GLU A 127 5.96 20.66 1.67
CA GLU A 127 4.92 21.38 0.93
C GLU A 127 4.38 20.54 -0.24
N GLY A 128 3.08 20.64 -0.51
CA GLY A 128 2.39 19.81 -1.50
C GLY A 128 0.91 19.62 -1.18
N ASP A 129 0.14 19.18 -2.17
CA ASP A 129 -1.22 18.71 -1.91
C ASP A 129 -1.17 17.33 -1.25
N LEU A 130 -1.89 17.14 -0.15
CA LEU A 130 -1.98 15.86 0.54
C LEU A 130 -3.28 15.19 0.09
N GLN A 131 -3.18 13.97 -0.44
CA GLN A 131 -4.32 13.21 -0.94
C GLN A 131 -4.27 11.77 -0.42
N ASN A 132 -5.46 11.15 -0.34
CA ASN A 132 -5.63 9.74 0.01
C ASN A 132 -4.87 9.31 1.29
N CYS A 133 -4.97 10.14 2.34
CA CYS A 133 -4.31 9.86 3.62
C CYS A 133 -4.98 8.71 4.37
N LYS A 134 -4.18 7.68 4.69
CA LYS A 134 -4.60 6.49 5.43
C LYS A 134 -3.88 6.39 6.76
N LEU A 135 -4.62 6.21 7.85
CA LEU A 135 -4.08 5.97 9.19
C LEU A 135 -4.11 4.48 9.52
N SER A 136 -3.00 3.99 10.08
CA SER A 136 -2.94 2.70 10.78
C SER A 136 -2.36 2.92 12.17
N VAL A 137 -2.89 2.21 13.17
CA VAL A 137 -2.39 2.27 14.55
C VAL A 137 -2.12 0.87 15.01
N LYS A 138 -0.83 0.56 15.19
CA LYS A 138 -0.39 -0.75 15.64
C LYS A 138 -0.01 -0.70 17.12
N VAL A 139 -0.55 -1.60 17.93
CA VAL A 139 -0.36 -1.67 19.37
C VAL A 139 0.51 -2.87 19.71
N LYS A 140 1.48 -2.70 20.61
CA LYS A 140 2.26 -3.79 21.16
C LYS A 140 1.40 -4.56 22.17
N PRO A 141 1.23 -5.88 22.03
CA PRO A 141 0.58 -6.68 23.05
C PRO A 141 1.41 -6.67 24.35
N THR A 142 0.82 -6.22 25.45
CA THR A 142 1.36 -6.24 26.81
C THR A 142 0.40 -7.06 27.70
N ASP A 143 -0.09 -6.52 28.82
CA ASP A 143 -1.09 -7.12 29.72
C ASP A 143 -2.54 -6.95 29.20
N PHE A 144 -2.77 -7.18 27.91
CA PHE A 144 -4.12 -7.20 27.34
C PHE A 144 -4.80 -8.56 27.54
N GLY A 145 -6.12 -8.60 27.51
CA GLY A 145 -6.88 -9.81 27.84
C GLY A 145 -8.38 -9.55 27.97
N VAL A 146 -9.10 -10.42 28.67
CA VAL A 146 -10.54 -10.26 28.91
C VAL A 146 -10.74 -9.03 29.80
N ASN A 147 -11.48 -8.03 29.31
CA ASN A 147 -11.71 -6.71 29.93
C ASN A 147 -10.47 -5.80 30.05
N LYS A 148 -9.35 -6.17 29.43
CA LYS A 148 -8.15 -5.33 29.36
C LYS A 148 -7.93 -4.93 27.90
N VAL A 149 -8.34 -3.71 27.57
CA VAL A 149 -8.47 -3.23 26.18
C VAL A 149 -7.87 -1.85 26.01
N VAL A 150 -7.65 -1.46 24.75
CA VAL A 150 -7.52 -0.06 24.36
C VAL A 150 -8.94 0.49 24.23
N GLU A 151 -9.36 1.30 25.20
CA GLU A 151 -10.74 1.82 25.32
C GLU A 151 -11.13 2.62 24.08
N PHE A 152 -10.27 3.55 23.67
CA PHE A 152 -10.48 4.35 22.48
C PHE A 152 -9.16 4.74 21.83
N ILE A 153 -9.26 5.00 20.53
CA ILE A 153 -8.26 5.74 19.75
C ILE A 153 -9.01 6.88 19.06
N THR A 154 -8.57 8.12 19.27
CA THR A 154 -9.14 9.33 18.67
C THR A 154 -8.12 10.04 17.80
N VAL A 155 -8.64 10.77 16.80
CA VAL A 155 -7.89 11.61 15.87
C VAL A 155 -8.60 12.95 15.78
N ASN A 156 -7.97 14.04 16.23
CA ASN A 156 -8.59 15.37 16.31
C ASN A 156 -9.99 15.32 16.95
N ASP A 157 -10.08 14.67 18.12
CA ASP A 157 -11.32 14.44 18.89
C ASP A 157 -12.37 13.52 18.23
N HIS A 158 -12.08 12.93 17.06
CA HIS A 158 -12.94 11.93 16.43
C HIS A 158 -12.50 10.51 16.78
N THR A 159 -13.40 9.72 17.35
CA THR A 159 -13.13 8.32 17.69
C THR A 159 -13.06 7.46 16.43
N VAL A 160 -11.89 6.84 16.20
CA VAL A 160 -11.63 5.97 15.04
C VAL A 160 -11.63 4.49 15.38
N SER A 161 -11.46 4.13 16.65
CA SER A 161 -11.54 2.75 17.14
C SER A 161 -11.97 2.76 18.61
N LEU A 162 -12.76 1.75 18.98
CA LEU A 162 -13.29 1.54 20.33
C LEU A 162 -13.03 0.10 20.75
N ASN A 163 -12.68 -0.10 22.02
CA ASN A 163 -12.49 -1.41 22.63
C ASN A 163 -11.60 -2.34 21.82
N CYS A 164 -10.49 -1.83 21.27
CA CYS A 164 -9.54 -2.68 20.57
C CYS A 164 -8.91 -3.64 21.59
N GLN A 165 -8.93 -4.93 21.27
CA GLN A 165 -8.45 -6.00 22.15
C GLN A 165 -7.25 -6.70 21.49
N PRO A 166 -6.02 -6.21 21.73
CA PRO A 166 -4.82 -6.96 21.35
C PRO A 166 -4.84 -8.36 21.99
N PRO A 167 -4.25 -9.36 21.34
CA PRO A 167 -4.15 -10.70 21.91
C PRO A 167 -3.41 -10.63 23.26
N SER A 168 -3.80 -11.50 24.18
CA SER A 168 -3.06 -11.68 25.44
C SER A 168 -1.63 -12.10 25.13
N SER A 169 -0.66 -11.45 25.77
CA SER A 169 0.72 -11.91 25.75
C SER A 169 1.06 -12.58 27.07
N ASP A 170 1.73 -13.72 27.02
CA ASP A 170 2.39 -14.26 28.20
C ASP A 170 3.58 -13.34 28.50
N CYS A 171 3.52 -12.65 29.64
CA CYS A 171 4.41 -11.53 29.98
C CYS A 171 5.90 -11.87 29.96
N SER A 172 6.25 -13.16 30.04
CA SER A 172 7.61 -13.67 29.86
C SER A 172 8.24 -13.28 28.50
N GLU A 173 7.42 -12.96 27.50
CA GLU A 173 7.86 -12.72 26.13
C GLU A 173 7.47 -11.33 25.60
N ALA A 174 7.03 -10.39 26.46
CA ALA A 174 6.55 -9.07 26.02
C ALA A 174 7.60 -8.29 25.18
N ASP A 175 8.87 -8.39 25.56
CA ASP A 175 9.98 -7.79 24.80
C ASP A 175 10.36 -8.60 23.54
N LYS A 176 10.04 -9.89 23.52
CA LYS A 176 10.41 -10.81 22.43
C LYS A 176 9.35 -10.91 21.33
N LEU A 177 8.07 -10.65 21.66
CA LEU A 177 7.02 -10.53 20.67
C LEU A 177 7.41 -9.41 19.72
N THR A 178 7.83 -9.72 18.50
CA THR A 178 8.29 -8.68 17.57
C THR A 178 7.10 -8.03 16.85
N SER A 179 5.96 -8.74 16.80
CA SER A 179 4.77 -8.30 16.10
C SER A 179 4.01 -7.19 16.85
N LEU A 180 3.46 -6.27 16.07
CA LEU A 180 2.48 -5.30 16.52
C LEU A 180 1.10 -5.78 16.05
N PHE A 181 0.06 -5.48 16.82
CA PHE A 181 -1.32 -5.81 16.53
C PHE A 181 -2.06 -4.59 15.96
N ASP A 182 -2.83 -4.75 14.89
CA ASP A 182 -3.49 -3.62 14.22
C ASP A 182 -4.82 -3.29 14.89
N CYS A 183 -4.88 -2.18 15.63
CA CYS A 183 -6.13 -1.67 16.23
C CYS A 183 -6.91 -0.75 15.28
N VAL A 184 -6.19 -0.13 14.35
CA VAL A 184 -6.73 0.67 13.24
C VAL A 184 -5.96 0.28 12.00
N PHE A 185 -6.66 -0.05 10.92
CA PHE A 185 -6.04 -0.50 9.67
C PHE A 185 -6.54 0.34 8.50
N GLU A 186 -5.63 1.10 7.89
CA GLU A 186 -5.81 1.87 6.65
C GLU A 186 -7.11 2.69 6.55
N ILE A 187 -7.53 3.33 7.64
CA ILE A 187 -8.74 4.18 7.62
C ILE A 187 -8.47 5.51 6.93
N ASP A 188 -9.47 6.04 6.22
CA ASP A 188 -9.36 7.36 5.59
C ASP A 188 -9.41 8.48 6.62
N VAL A 189 -8.35 9.29 6.67
CA VAL A 189 -8.23 10.44 7.57
C VAL A 189 -8.03 11.75 6.82
N GLN A 190 -8.26 11.76 5.50
CA GLN A 190 -8.04 12.94 4.66
C GLN A 190 -8.83 14.16 5.17
N HIS A 191 -10.09 13.95 5.53
CA HIS A 191 -10.99 14.97 6.03
C HIS A 191 -10.72 15.37 7.48
N LEU A 192 -9.91 14.60 8.21
CA LEU A 192 -9.54 14.89 9.59
C LEU A 192 -8.25 15.72 9.68
N LEU A 193 -7.51 15.91 8.58
CA LEU A 193 -6.27 16.70 8.59
C LEU A 193 -6.55 18.17 8.89
N SER A 194 -5.98 18.66 10.00
CA SER A 194 -6.03 20.07 10.38
C SER A 194 -4.63 20.66 10.19
N ASN A 195 -4.47 21.61 9.26
CA ASN A 195 -3.16 22.22 8.97
C ASN A 195 -2.04 21.19 8.69
N ARG A 196 -2.38 20.07 8.05
CA ARG A 196 -1.41 18.99 7.70
C ARG A 196 -0.83 18.30 8.93
N SER A 197 -1.51 18.38 10.07
CA SER A 197 -1.24 17.58 11.25
C SER A 197 -2.47 16.81 11.73
N LEU A 198 -2.19 15.76 12.50
CA LEU A 198 -3.16 14.92 13.18
C LEU A 198 -2.74 14.78 14.64
N GLN A 199 -3.62 15.15 15.54
CA GLN A 199 -3.47 14.90 16.97
C GLN A 199 -4.15 13.56 17.28
N LEU A 200 -3.39 12.62 17.82
CA LEU A 200 -3.87 11.31 18.19
C LEU A 200 -3.88 11.16 19.70
N SER A 201 -4.89 10.45 20.20
CA SER A 201 -4.98 10.05 21.60
C SER A 201 -5.41 8.59 21.67
N ALA A 202 -4.82 7.85 22.61
CA ALA A 202 -5.20 6.47 22.89
C ALA A 202 -5.23 6.24 24.40
N LYS A 203 -6.30 5.60 24.86
CA LYS A 203 -6.48 5.26 26.28
C LYS A 203 -6.57 3.76 26.45
N ILE A 204 -5.90 3.23 27.47
CA ILE A 204 -6.05 1.84 27.92
C ILE A 204 -6.93 1.75 29.15
N SER A 205 -7.60 0.61 29.34
CA SER A 205 -8.42 0.37 30.52
C SER A 205 -7.59 0.31 31.81
N ASP A 206 -8.20 0.64 32.94
CA ASP A 206 -7.58 0.56 34.28
C ASP A 206 -7.08 -0.87 34.62
N GLY A 207 -7.67 -1.89 34.00
CA GLY A 207 -7.30 -3.28 34.18
C GLY A 207 -5.92 -3.68 33.61
N VAL A 208 -5.31 -2.85 32.75
CA VAL A 208 -3.95 -3.07 32.25
C VAL A 208 -2.98 -2.56 33.31
N ASN A 209 -2.49 -3.44 34.18
CA ASN A 209 -1.78 -3.00 35.40
C ASN A 209 -0.57 -3.87 35.79
N LYS A 210 -0.26 -4.89 34.99
CA LYS A 210 0.91 -5.74 35.25
C LYS A 210 2.19 -5.15 34.65
N SER A 211 3.00 -4.52 35.51
CA SER A 211 4.25 -3.86 35.12
C SER A 211 5.32 -4.83 34.60
N ASP A 212 5.27 -6.10 34.99
CA ASP A 212 6.14 -7.17 34.47
C ASP A 212 5.88 -7.47 32.98
N CYS A 213 4.72 -7.06 32.44
CA CYS A 213 4.36 -7.21 31.03
C CYS A 213 4.65 -5.93 30.22
N ALA A 214 5.24 -4.89 30.83
CA ALA A 214 5.41 -3.59 30.21
C ALA A 214 6.52 -3.62 29.14
N TYR A 215 6.21 -3.17 27.92
CA TYR A 215 7.21 -3.05 26.86
C TYR A 215 8.03 -1.78 27.07
N LYS A 216 9.33 -1.91 27.34
CA LYS A 216 10.21 -0.79 27.71
C LYS A 216 9.65 0.06 28.86
N GLY A 217 9.01 -0.58 29.84
CA GLY A 217 8.39 0.08 30.98
C GLY A 217 7.05 0.78 30.68
N ASN A 218 6.49 0.60 29.47
CA ASN A 218 5.17 1.16 29.11
C ASN A 218 4.12 0.04 29.00
N LEU A 219 2.96 0.28 29.62
CA LEU A 219 1.81 -0.63 29.54
C LEU A 219 1.04 -0.43 28.23
N LEU A 220 0.98 0.81 27.74
CA LEU A 220 0.59 1.12 26.36
C LEU A 220 1.84 1.45 25.56
N TYR A 221 2.04 0.77 24.43
CA TYR A 221 2.99 1.19 23.40
C TYR A 221 2.34 1.00 22.04
N ALA A 222 2.08 2.10 21.34
CA ALA A 222 1.47 2.08 20.02
C ALA A 222 2.25 2.93 19.03
N VAL A 223 2.27 2.48 17.77
CA VAL A 223 2.94 3.14 16.65
C VAL A 223 1.86 3.55 15.65
N PRO A 224 1.31 4.76 15.79
CA PRO A 224 0.49 5.35 14.74
C PRO A 224 1.37 5.67 13.52
N GLN A 225 0.86 5.31 12.34
CA GLN A 225 1.48 5.61 11.05
C GLN A 225 0.41 6.16 10.11
N VAL A 226 0.66 7.34 9.56
CA VAL A 226 -0.19 7.94 8.53
C VAL A 226 0.57 7.93 7.23
N THR A 227 -0.09 7.44 6.18
CA THR A 227 0.48 7.35 4.84
C THR A 227 -0.38 8.15 3.89
N CYS A 228 0.18 9.18 3.28
CA CYS A 228 -0.48 10.08 2.34
C CYS A 228 0.21 10.03 0.97
N LEU A 229 -0.50 10.43 -0.07
CA LEU A 229 0.07 10.81 -1.35
C LEU A 229 0.33 12.32 -1.33
N VAL A 230 1.54 12.73 -1.69
CA VAL A 230 1.99 14.13 -1.69
C VAL A 230 2.28 14.54 -3.12
N GLY A 231 1.51 15.49 -3.63
CA GLY A 231 1.59 15.99 -4.99
C GLY A 231 2.11 17.43 -5.07
N PRO A 232 2.34 17.92 -6.29
CA PRO A 232 2.67 19.33 -6.52
C PRO A 232 1.55 20.25 -6.00
N VAL A 233 1.91 21.43 -5.49
CA VAL A 233 0.95 22.41 -4.99
C VAL A 233 0.12 22.96 -6.17
N PRO A 234 -1.23 22.84 -6.16
CA PRO A 234 -2.07 23.39 -7.21
C PRO A 234 -1.91 24.92 -7.27
N GLY A 235 -1.54 25.44 -8.43
CA GLY A 235 -1.40 26.88 -8.66
C GLY A 235 0.03 27.41 -8.66
N VAL A 236 1.03 26.62 -8.26
CA VAL A 236 2.42 26.91 -8.64
C VAL A 236 2.59 26.39 -10.05
N ALA A 237 2.17 27.18 -11.05
CA ALA A 237 2.48 26.90 -12.43
C ALA A 237 4.01 26.74 -12.51
N MET A 238 4.48 25.51 -12.71
CA MET A 238 5.90 25.29 -12.95
C MET A 238 6.27 26.19 -14.11
N ASN A 239 7.18 27.13 -13.86
CA ASN A 239 7.60 28.08 -14.87
C ASN A 239 8.21 27.25 -16.01
N ILE A 240 7.47 27.09 -17.11
CA ILE A 240 7.81 26.19 -18.22
C ILE A 240 9.22 26.49 -18.76
N SER A 241 9.67 27.73 -18.56
CA SER A 241 11.02 28.22 -18.77
C SER A 241 12.10 27.34 -18.12
N ASP A 242 11.91 26.82 -16.91
CA ASP A 242 12.90 25.97 -16.22
C ASP A 242 12.93 24.53 -16.77
N VAL A 243 11.81 24.02 -17.26
CA VAL A 243 11.75 22.70 -17.91
C VAL A 243 12.38 22.76 -19.30
N LEU A 244 12.18 23.86 -20.03
CA LEU A 244 12.80 24.09 -21.34
C LEU A 244 14.29 24.47 -21.24
N ALA A 245 14.74 25.01 -20.11
CA ALA A 245 16.14 25.34 -19.88
C ALA A 245 17.00 24.13 -19.48
N ARG A 246 16.43 22.93 -19.27
CA ARG A 246 17.22 21.72 -19.05
C ARG A 246 17.96 21.39 -20.35
N PRO A 247 19.30 21.52 -20.41
CA PRO A 247 20.05 21.19 -21.61
C PRO A 247 19.79 19.74 -21.92
N VAL A 248 19.30 19.48 -23.15
CA VAL A 248 19.12 18.14 -23.70
C VAL A 248 20.39 17.36 -23.39
N ALA A 249 20.28 16.37 -22.49
CA ALA A 249 21.42 15.58 -22.08
C ALA A 249 22.06 15.00 -23.34
N THR A 250 23.25 15.48 -23.67
CA THR A 250 24.02 14.94 -24.78
C THR A 250 24.17 13.44 -24.58
N PRO A 251 24.05 12.63 -25.65
CA PRO A 251 24.03 11.18 -25.55
C PRO A 251 25.20 10.69 -24.70
N ILE A 252 24.87 10.03 -23.59
CA ILE A 252 25.85 9.41 -22.68
C ILE A 252 26.62 8.39 -23.51
N LYS A 253 27.90 8.66 -23.79
CA LYS A 253 28.82 7.67 -24.33
C LYS A 253 28.96 6.56 -23.29
N LEU A 254 28.25 5.47 -23.52
CA LEU A 254 28.33 4.24 -22.73
C LEU A 254 29.73 3.65 -22.91
N ASN A 255 30.71 4.09 -22.12
CA ASN A 255 32.02 3.46 -22.07
C ASN A 255 31.88 2.10 -21.38
N GLN A 256 31.57 1.07 -22.17
CA GLN A 256 31.62 -0.33 -21.77
C GLN A 256 33.06 -0.71 -21.42
N LYS A 257 33.47 -0.47 -20.18
CA LYS A 257 34.64 -1.13 -19.59
C LYS A 257 34.15 -2.21 -18.63
N LEU A 258 33.56 -3.25 -19.21
CA LEU A 258 33.33 -4.53 -18.55
C LEU A 258 34.69 -5.14 -18.20
N LYS A 259 35.22 -4.78 -17.01
CA LYS A 259 36.31 -5.52 -16.39
C LYS A 259 35.73 -6.81 -15.83
N SER A 260 36.04 -7.91 -16.51
CA SER A 260 35.86 -9.28 -16.05
C SER A 260 36.50 -9.48 -14.66
N ARG A 261 35.66 -9.43 -13.61
CA ARG A 261 36.07 -9.87 -12.28
C ARG A 261 35.90 -11.39 -12.22
N LYS A 262 37.02 -12.09 -12.36
CA LYS A 262 37.19 -13.51 -12.08
C LYS A 262 36.69 -13.80 -10.66
N ALA A 263 35.67 -14.66 -10.54
CA ALA A 263 35.16 -15.14 -9.28
C ALA A 263 36.22 -16.03 -8.60
N ALA A 264 36.76 -15.58 -7.47
CA ALA A 264 37.54 -16.42 -6.57
C ALA A 264 36.56 -17.14 -5.62
N SER A 265 36.24 -18.39 -5.96
CA SER A 265 35.52 -19.32 -5.10
C SER A 265 36.38 -19.64 -3.87
N ARG A 266 36.07 -19.05 -2.72
CA ARG A 266 36.66 -19.44 -1.43
C ARG A 266 35.72 -20.40 -0.74
N HIS A 267 36.15 -21.66 -0.73
CA HIS A 267 35.55 -22.78 -0.04
C HIS A 267 35.73 -22.61 1.48
N LEU A 268 34.64 -22.30 2.20
CA LEU A 268 34.63 -22.25 3.67
C LEU A 268 34.49 -23.68 4.22
N ARG A 269 35.56 -24.18 4.84
CA ARG A 269 35.53 -25.38 5.70
C ARG A 269 34.91 -25.01 7.05
N VAL A 270 33.76 -25.61 7.36
CA VAL A 270 33.20 -25.65 8.71
C VAL A 270 33.90 -26.77 9.48
N LYS A 271 34.56 -26.44 10.59
CA LYS A 271 34.98 -27.41 11.61
C LYS A 271 33.89 -27.45 12.68
N GLN A 272 33.33 -28.64 12.89
CA GLN A 272 32.51 -28.95 14.07
C GLN A 272 33.43 -29.24 15.25
N GLN A 273 33.10 -28.67 16.41
CA GLN A 273 33.49 -29.12 17.75
C GLN A 273 32.24 -29.09 18.62
#